data_AF-X0XAW5-F1
#
_entry.id   AF-X0XAW5-F1
#
_cell.length_a   1.000
_cell.length_b   1.000
_cell.length_c   1.000
_cell.angle_alpha   90.00
_cell.angle_beta   90.00
_cell.angle_gamma   90.00
#
_symmetry.space_group_name_H-M   'P 1'
#
loop_
_entity.id
_entity.type
_entity.pdbx_description
1 polymer ?
#
loop_
_entity_poly.entity_id
_entity_poly.type
_entity_poly.pdbx_seq_one_letter_code
_entity_poly.pdbx_strand_id
1 'polypeptide(L)'
;FFPLRTRPVSLPPGYTIVVGNTMVLSTKTKESRLRFNLLPTACRAATAMLVAKYDLDPEKNKFLGDIYRTMGRVETLKALQDTFTRDKYTKQEIAALVGKSVEQLDRELFTTTAGELIPEPDGGFRAGARARHVITETIRVEESIRIIEAGDGEAFGEQMNGSWISCRDDFEISHPALEDLVELARAAGSSGSRLTGAGWGGCSIHLVADEKVEQVMDALQRGYYEDAISKYPDAEKRYRENPENEGRIQA
;
A
#
# COMPACT_ATOMS: atom_id res chain seq x y z
N PHE A 1 -7.71 -4.63 -15.20
CA PHE A 1 -8.06 -3.42 -15.96
C PHE A 1 -7.54 -3.51 -17.38
N PHE A 2 -8.18 -2.78 -18.29
CA PHE A 2 -8.02 -2.68 -19.76
C PHE A 2 -8.08 -4.03 -20.54
N PRO A 3 -9.30 -4.53 -20.83
CA PRO A 3 -10.61 -3.98 -20.47
C PRO A 3 -10.91 -4.09 -18.97
N LEU A 4 -11.80 -3.23 -18.48
CA LEU A 4 -12.35 -3.35 -17.12
C LEU A 4 -13.08 -4.68 -17.02
N ARG A 5 -12.76 -5.45 -15.98
CA ARG A 5 -13.35 -6.75 -15.68
C ARG A 5 -13.55 -6.84 -14.18
N THR A 6 -14.66 -7.43 -13.77
CA THR A 6 -15.00 -7.69 -12.37
C THR A 6 -15.41 -9.15 -12.23
N ARG A 7 -15.13 -9.73 -11.07
CA ARG A 7 -15.57 -11.08 -10.70
C ARG A 7 -15.88 -11.06 -9.21
N PRO A 8 -17.08 -11.49 -8.79
CA PRO A 8 -17.37 -11.66 -7.37
C PRO A 8 -16.45 -12.72 -6.76
N VAL A 9 -15.95 -12.43 -5.55
CA VAL A 9 -15.19 -13.37 -4.72
C VAL A 9 -15.76 -13.24 -3.30
N SER A 10 -16.24 -14.33 -2.73
CA SER A 10 -16.80 -14.36 -1.37
C SER A 10 -15.68 -14.52 -0.35
N LEU A 11 -15.85 -13.97 0.86
CA LEU A 11 -14.91 -14.25 1.95
C LEU A 11 -14.88 -15.76 2.28
N PRO A 12 -13.76 -16.26 2.84
CA PRO A 12 -13.71 -17.59 3.43
C PRO A 12 -14.84 -17.77 4.47
N PRO A 13 -15.56 -18.91 4.48
CA PRO A 13 -16.63 -19.15 5.44
C PRO A 13 -16.14 -19.08 6.89
N GLY A 14 -16.96 -18.56 7.80
CA GLY A 14 -16.63 -18.46 9.23
C GLY A 14 -15.77 -17.24 9.59
N TYR A 15 -15.64 -16.27 8.67
CA TYR A 15 -14.89 -15.04 8.89
C TYR A 15 -15.69 -13.80 8.57
N THR A 16 -15.45 -12.77 9.36
CA THR A 16 -16.01 -11.43 9.25
C THR A 16 -14.88 -10.41 9.08
N ILE A 17 -15.14 -9.33 8.33
CA ILE A 17 -14.20 -8.21 8.21
C ILE A 17 -14.60 -7.12 9.20
N VAL A 18 -13.80 -6.97 10.25
CA VAL A 18 -13.91 -5.82 11.15
C VAL A 18 -13.14 -4.64 10.56
N VAL A 19 -13.76 -3.48 10.49
CA VAL A 19 -13.19 -2.22 10.03
C VAL A 19 -12.93 -1.32 11.24
N GLY A 20 -11.67 -0.91 11.44
CA GLY A 20 -11.29 0.09 12.42
C GLY A 20 -10.89 1.40 11.74
N ASN A 21 -11.50 2.52 12.13
CA ASN A 21 -11.15 3.85 11.64
C ASN A 21 -10.22 4.53 12.64
N THR A 22 -9.03 4.94 12.20
CA THR A 22 -8.06 5.65 13.06
C THR A 22 -8.58 7.01 13.52
N MET A 23 -9.60 7.56 12.85
CA MET A 23 -10.08 8.93 13.00
C MET A 23 -9.06 10.00 12.59
N VAL A 24 -7.84 9.61 12.22
CA VAL A 24 -6.82 10.47 11.63
C VAL A 24 -7.15 10.73 10.18
N LEU A 25 -7.28 12.01 9.83
CA LEU A 25 -7.49 12.44 8.46
C LEU A 25 -6.19 12.38 7.67
N SER A 26 -6.20 11.66 6.55
CA SER A 26 -5.24 11.91 5.48
C SER A 26 -5.54 13.29 4.91
N THR A 27 -4.79 14.31 5.35
CA THR A 27 -5.06 15.70 5.00
C THR A 27 -4.86 15.95 3.50
N LYS A 28 -5.52 16.98 2.95
CA LYS A 28 -5.38 17.43 1.54
C LYS A 28 -4.50 18.68 1.42
N THR A 29 -3.51 18.81 2.30
CA THR A 29 -2.49 19.87 2.25
C THR A 29 -1.66 19.80 0.96
N LYS A 30 -0.85 20.83 0.70
CA LYS A 30 0.14 20.79 -0.39
C LYS A 30 1.17 19.67 -0.16
N GLU A 31 1.59 19.48 1.09
CA GLU A 31 2.57 18.47 1.48
C GLU A 31 2.06 17.03 1.32
N SER A 32 0.83 16.77 1.74
CA SER A 32 0.19 15.46 1.51
C SER A 32 0.04 15.17 0.01
N ARG A 33 -0.42 16.14 -0.79
CA ARG A 33 -0.47 15.98 -2.27
C ARG A 33 0.89 15.65 -2.87
N LEU A 34 1.95 16.29 -2.38
CA LEU A 34 3.31 15.96 -2.79
C LEU A 34 3.69 14.53 -2.42
N ARG A 35 3.44 14.10 -1.17
CA ARG A 35 3.63 12.71 -0.72
C ARG A 35 2.89 11.70 -1.60
N PHE A 36 1.62 11.98 -1.90
CA PHE A 36 0.80 11.16 -2.79
C PHE A 36 1.40 11.04 -4.19
N ASN A 37 1.94 12.14 -4.73
CA ASN A 37 2.50 12.16 -6.08
C ASN A 37 3.93 11.58 -6.14
N LEU A 38 4.66 11.54 -5.03
CA LEU A 38 5.98 10.90 -4.95
C LEU A 38 5.91 9.39 -5.21
N LEU A 39 4.88 8.71 -4.72
CA LEU A 39 4.70 7.27 -4.89
C LEU A 39 4.56 6.83 -6.37
N PRO A 40 3.57 7.30 -7.14
CA PRO A 40 3.45 6.92 -8.55
C PRO A 40 4.64 7.43 -9.37
N THR A 41 5.28 8.52 -8.97
CA THR A 41 6.51 9.02 -9.62
C THR A 41 7.69 8.06 -9.43
N ALA A 42 7.89 7.54 -8.22
CA ALA A 42 8.89 6.51 -7.96
C ALA A 42 8.57 5.21 -8.73
N CYS A 43 7.31 4.83 -8.86
CA CYS A 43 6.90 3.68 -9.70
C CYS A 43 7.20 3.91 -11.19
N ARG A 44 6.98 5.13 -11.72
CA ARG A 44 7.33 5.51 -13.10
C ARG A 44 8.84 5.42 -13.33
N ALA A 45 9.64 5.96 -12.40
CA ALA A 45 11.09 5.84 -12.43
C ALA A 45 11.55 4.37 -12.42
N ALA A 46 11.01 3.56 -11.52
CA ALA A 46 11.33 2.13 -11.45
C ALA A 46 10.96 1.38 -12.73
N THR A 47 9.80 1.70 -13.33
CA THR A 47 9.38 1.14 -14.62
C THR A 47 10.40 1.48 -15.71
N ALA A 48 10.79 2.74 -15.84
CA ALA A 48 11.77 3.18 -16.83
C ALA A 48 13.14 2.50 -16.66
N MET A 49 13.60 2.34 -15.42
CA MET A 49 14.86 1.63 -15.12
C MET A 49 14.82 0.17 -15.53
N LEU A 50 13.72 -0.54 -15.25
CA LEU A 50 13.54 -1.94 -15.66
C LEU A 50 13.43 -2.08 -17.17
N VAL A 51 12.66 -1.19 -17.82
CA VAL A 51 12.52 -1.15 -19.27
C VAL A 51 13.87 -0.97 -19.96
N ALA A 52 14.68 -0.02 -19.50
CA ALA A 52 16.01 0.23 -20.05
C ALA A 52 16.96 -0.96 -19.80
N LYS A 53 16.99 -1.51 -18.59
CA LYS A 53 17.93 -2.58 -18.22
C LYS A 53 17.67 -3.91 -18.94
N TYR A 54 16.41 -4.23 -19.22
CA TYR A 54 16.01 -5.49 -19.84
C TYR A 54 15.59 -5.35 -21.30
N ASP A 55 15.84 -4.18 -21.92
CA ASP A 55 15.52 -3.89 -23.32
C ASP A 55 14.05 -4.22 -23.68
N LEU A 56 13.13 -3.82 -22.79
CA LEU A 56 11.70 -4.07 -22.96
C LEU A 56 11.08 -3.02 -23.89
N ASP A 57 10.06 -3.42 -24.66
CA ASP A 57 9.28 -2.50 -25.49
C ASP A 57 8.55 -1.46 -24.60
N PRO A 58 8.90 -0.17 -24.66
CA PRO A 58 8.33 0.86 -23.80
C PRO A 58 6.85 1.12 -24.07
N GLU A 59 6.35 0.83 -25.28
CA GLU A 59 4.92 0.99 -25.60
C GLU A 59 4.06 -0.09 -24.96
N LYS A 60 4.64 -1.26 -24.70
CA LYS A 60 3.98 -2.37 -24.01
C LYS A 60 4.19 -2.37 -22.51
N ASN A 61 5.20 -1.65 -22.01
CA ASN A 61 5.62 -1.70 -20.61
C ASN A 61 5.58 -0.31 -19.95
N LYS A 62 4.37 0.26 -19.84
CA LYS A 62 4.14 1.61 -19.31
C LYS A 62 4.05 1.64 -17.79
N PHE A 63 3.66 0.51 -17.19
CA PHE A 63 3.52 0.33 -15.75
C PHE A 63 4.25 -0.94 -15.28
N LEU A 64 4.60 -1.00 -14.00
CA LEU A 64 5.17 -2.21 -13.37
C LEU A 64 4.30 -3.47 -13.59
N GLY A 65 2.97 -3.30 -13.59
CA GLY A 65 2.05 -4.41 -13.87
C GLY A 65 2.12 -4.91 -15.32
N ASP A 66 2.53 -4.08 -16.27
CA ASP A 66 2.80 -4.52 -17.63
C ASP A 66 4.07 -5.37 -17.68
N ILE A 67 5.13 -4.93 -17.00
CA ILE A 67 6.39 -5.68 -16.89
C ILE A 67 6.14 -7.06 -16.28
N TYR A 68 5.35 -7.14 -15.20
CA TYR A 68 4.95 -8.41 -14.61
C TYR A 68 4.25 -9.35 -15.60
N ARG A 69 3.35 -8.81 -16.43
CA ARG A 69 2.66 -9.58 -17.48
C ARG A 69 3.60 -10.01 -18.60
N THR A 70 4.55 -9.16 -18.98
CA THR A 70 5.50 -9.40 -20.07
C THR A 70 6.55 -10.44 -19.68
N MET A 71 7.15 -10.29 -18.49
CA MET A 71 8.27 -11.12 -18.06
C MET A 71 7.80 -12.37 -17.29
N GLY A 72 6.65 -12.31 -16.62
CA GLY A 72 6.19 -13.36 -15.71
C GLY A 72 6.79 -13.21 -14.30
N ARG A 73 6.27 -14.01 -13.36
CA ARG A 73 6.55 -13.86 -11.93
C ARG A 73 8.03 -14.05 -11.58
N VAL A 74 8.64 -15.15 -12.03
CA VAL A 74 10.00 -15.54 -11.62
C VAL A 74 11.01 -14.52 -12.13
N GLU A 75 10.91 -14.18 -13.42
CA GLU A 75 11.78 -13.26 -14.11
C GLU A 75 11.63 -11.83 -13.57
N THR A 76 10.40 -11.39 -13.26
CA THR A 76 10.17 -10.06 -12.68
C THR A 76 10.80 -9.96 -11.28
N LEU A 77 10.64 -10.97 -10.42
CA LEU A 77 11.23 -10.95 -9.07
C LEU A 77 12.76 -10.92 -9.13
N LYS A 78 13.36 -11.71 -10.02
CA LYS A 78 14.81 -11.66 -10.28
C LYS A 78 15.21 -10.27 -10.81
N ALA A 79 14.44 -9.72 -11.74
CA ALA A 79 14.71 -8.41 -12.31
C ALA A 79 14.71 -7.30 -11.26
N LEU A 80 13.80 -7.35 -10.28
CA LEU A 80 13.79 -6.42 -9.16
C LEU A 80 15.08 -6.50 -8.33
N GLN A 81 15.51 -7.71 -7.96
CA GLN A 81 16.72 -7.94 -7.16
C GLN A 81 17.99 -7.47 -7.89
N ASP A 82 18.09 -7.80 -9.17
CA ASP A 82 19.26 -7.47 -10.00
C ASP A 82 19.32 -5.97 -10.35
N THR A 83 18.19 -5.26 -10.38
CA THR A 83 18.13 -3.83 -10.75
C THR A 83 18.29 -2.92 -9.55
N PHE A 84 17.62 -3.23 -8.45
CA PHE A 84 17.50 -2.33 -7.32
C PHE A 84 18.39 -2.76 -6.15
N THR A 85 19.68 -2.47 -6.30
CA THR A 85 20.74 -2.81 -5.31
C THR A 85 20.96 -1.72 -4.25
N ARG A 86 20.30 -0.56 -4.37
CA ARG A 86 20.40 0.57 -3.45
C ARG A 86 19.01 0.96 -2.94
N ASP A 87 18.95 1.58 -1.76
CA ASP A 87 17.69 2.04 -1.17
C ASP A 87 17.09 3.22 -1.95
N LYS A 88 17.94 4.19 -2.34
CA LYS A 88 17.53 5.40 -3.07
C LYS A 88 18.37 5.62 -4.32
N TYR A 89 17.75 6.28 -5.30
CA TYR A 89 18.34 6.69 -6.57
C TYR A 89 18.02 8.15 -6.85
N THR A 90 19.04 8.97 -7.04
CA THR A 90 18.88 10.37 -7.50
C THR A 90 18.41 10.41 -8.96
N LYS A 91 17.83 11.53 -9.40
CA LYS A 91 17.46 11.77 -10.80
C LYS A 91 18.67 11.61 -11.72
N GLN A 92 19.86 12.02 -11.28
CA GLN A 92 21.10 11.85 -12.05
C GLN A 92 21.45 10.37 -12.25
N GLU A 93 21.33 9.56 -11.21
CA GLU A 93 21.58 8.11 -11.29
C GLU A 93 20.50 7.40 -12.13
N ILE A 94 19.22 7.77 -11.97
CA ILE A 94 18.13 7.24 -12.79
C ILE A 94 18.35 7.62 -14.26
N ALA A 95 18.72 8.87 -14.55
CA ALA A 95 19.04 9.36 -15.88
C ALA A 95 20.16 8.54 -16.53
N ALA A 96 21.25 8.30 -15.80
CA ALA A 96 22.36 7.47 -16.26
C ALA A 96 21.92 6.01 -16.54
N LEU A 97 21.10 5.42 -15.67
CA LEU A 97 20.62 4.04 -15.82
C LEU A 97 19.59 3.88 -16.96
N VAL A 98 18.81 4.92 -17.23
CA VAL A 98 17.80 4.93 -18.30
C VAL A 98 18.40 5.38 -19.64
N GLY A 99 19.59 5.99 -19.65
CA GLY A 99 20.22 6.53 -20.85
C GLY A 99 19.57 7.82 -21.36
N LYS A 100 19.11 8.68 -20.44
CA LYS A 100 18.47 9.97 -20.74
C LYS A 100 19.10 11.11 -19.94
N SER A 101 18.82 12.36 -20.29
CA SER A 101 19.16 13.51 -19.46
C SER A 101 18.15 13.70 -18.33
N VAL A 102 18.54 14.41 -17.26
CA VAL A 102 17.63 14.73 -16.15
C VAL A 102 16.44 15.57 -16.66
N GLU A 103 16.66 16.49 -17.59
CA GLU A 103 15.61 17.33 -18.17
C GLU A 103 14.59 16.51 -18.98
N GLN A 104 15.04 15.43 -19.64
CA GLN A 104 14.13 14.49 -20.29
C GLN A 104 13.29 13.74 -19.27
N LEU A 105 13.92 13.23 -18.20
CA LEU A 105 13.18 12.54 -17.14
C LEU A 105 12.21 13.47 -16.39
N ASP A 106 12.56 14.74 -16.21
CA ASP A 106 11.68 15.72 -15.59
C ASP A 106 10.39 15.89 -16.38
N ARG A 107 10.47 15.98 -17.71
CA ARG A 107 9.30 16.08 -18.57
C ARG A 107 8.48 14.79 -18.62
N GLU A 108 9.15 13.64 -18.68
CA GLU A 108 8.49 12.36 -18.96
C GLU A 108 7.99 11.64 -17.70
N LEU A 109 8.76 11.69 -16.61
CA LEU A 109 8.56 10.87 -15.42
C LEU A 109 8.28 11.67 -14.15
N PHE A 110 8.93 12.82 -13.98
CA PHE A 110 8.84 13.59 -12.72
C PHE A 110 7.84 14.75 -12.76
N THR A 111 7.17 15.00 -13.88
CA THR A 111 6.07 15.96 -13.96
C THR A 111 4.72 15.25 -13.82
N THR A 112 3.80 15.82 -13.05
CA THR A 112 2.43 15.31 -12.91
C THR A 112 1.60 15.63 -14.16
N THR A 113 0.44 14.99 -14.32
CA THR A 113 -0.51 15.34 -15.38
C THR A 113 -1.00 16.79 -15.28
N ALA A 114 -0.93 17.40 -14.10
CA ALA A 114 -1.26 18.81 -13.87
C ALA A 114 -0.10 19.77 -14.23
N GLY A 115 1.03 19.27 -14.73
CA GLY A 115 2.20 20.07 -15.08
C GLY A 115 3.09 20.45 -13.91
N GLU A 116 2.90 19.85 -12.74
CA GLU A 116 3.71 20.14 -11.55
C GLU A 116 4.96 19.25 -11.53
N LEU A 117 6.14 19.87 -11.49
CA LEU A 117 7.39 19.13 -11.32
C LEU A 117 7.50 18.61 -9.88
N ILE A 118 7.74 17.31 -9.76
CA ILE A 118 7.99 16.65 -8.48
C ILE A 118 9.46 16.86 -8.09
N PRO A 119 9.72 17.49 -6.93
CA PRO A 119 11.08 17.66 -6.43
C PRO A 119 11.69 16.29 -6.12
N GLU A 120 13.01 16.22 -6.27
CA GLU A 120 13.77 15.06 -5.79
C GLU A 120 13.69 15.00 -4.25
N PRO A 121 13.32 13.85 -3.66
CA PRO A 121 13.40 13.65 -2.20
C PRO A 121 14.85 13.67 -1.71
N ASP A 122 15.04 13.89 -0.42
CA ASP A 122 16.38 13.80 0.17
C ASP A 122 17.03 12.43 -0.07
N GLY A 123 18.21 12.45 -0.69
CA GLY A 123 18.96 11.27 -1.12
C GLY A 123 18.38 10.51 -2.32
N GLY A 124 17.28 10.97 -2.93
CA GLY A 124 16.66 10.39 -4.12
C GLY A 124 15.41 9.53 -3.86
N PHE A 125 14.92 8.87 -4.92
CA PHE A 125 13.69 8.10 -4.93
C PHE A 125 13.93 6.64 -4.48
N ARG A 126 13.06 6.11 -3.62
CA ARG A 126 13.01 4.68 -3.25
C ARG A 126 12.36 3.81 -4.33
N ALA A 127 12.82 3.93 -5.57
CA ALA A 127 12.22 3.29 -6.76
C ALA A 127 12.09 1.76 -6.60
N GLY A 128 13.13 1.10 -6.08
CA GLY A 128 13.13 -0.35 -5.87
C GLY A 128 12.12 -0.83 -4.84
N ALA A 129 11.98 -0.11 -3.72
CA ALA A 129 10.98 -0.44 -2.69
C ALA A 129 9.55 -0.31 -3.26
N ARG A 130 9.27 0.75 -4.01
CA ARG A 130 7.95 0.93 -4.66
C ARG A 130 7.66 -0.13 -5.70
N ALA A 131 8.66 -0.53 -6.49
CA ALA A 131 8.51 -1.61 -7.46
C ALA A 131 8.24 -2.96 -6.79
N ARG A 132 9.01 -3.30 -5.75
CA ARG A 132 8.81 -4.51 -4.94
C ARG A 132 7.42 -4.52 -4.32
N HIS A 133 6.94 -3.42 -3.75
CA HIS A 133 5.58 -3.33 -3.22
C HIS A 133 4.54 -3.68 -4.29
N VAL A 134 4.55 -2.98 -5.43
CA VAL A 134 3.54 -3.16 -6.48
C VAL A 134 3.53 -4.59 -7.04
N ILE A 135 4.71 -5.16 -7.30
CA ILE A 135 4.83 -6.51 -7.84
C ILE A 135 4.39 -7.55 -6.81
N THR A 136 4.86 -7.44 -5.57
CA THR A 136 4.48 -8.41 -4.52
C THR A 136 3.01 -8.29 -4.14
N GLU A 137 2.41 -7.11 -4.15
CA GLU A 137 0.97 -6.92 -3.93
C GLU A 137 0.15 -7.55 -5.07
N THR A 138 0.62 -7.44 -6.32
CA THR A 138 -0.01 -8.14 -7.47
C THR A 138 -0.01 -9.65 -7.26
N ILE A 139 1.14 -10.20 -6.85
CA ILE A 139 1.27 -11.63 -6.53
C ILE A 139 0.33 -12.03 -5.38
N ARG A 140 0.28 -11.25 -4.31
CA ARG A 140 -0.61 -11.52 -3.16
C ARG A 140 -2.08 -11.55 -3.57
N VAL A 141 -2.51 -10.68 -4.48
CA VAL A 141 -3.88 -10.70 -5.02
C VAL A 141 -4.15 -11.99 -5.80
N GLU A 142 -3.23 -12.40 -6.67
CA GLU A 142 -3.36 -13.65 -7.44
C GLU A 142 -3.41 -14.90 -6.53
N GLU A 143 -2.61 -14.91 -5.47
CA GLU A 143 -2.59 -16.01 -4.48
C GLU A 143 -3.84 -15.99 -3.60
N SER A 144 -4.26 -14.81 -3.13
CA SER A 144 -5.44 -14.64 -2.29
C SER A 144 -6.70 -15.18 -2.97
N ILE A 145 -6.83 -14.99 -4.29
CA ILE A 145 -7.95 -15.56 -5.05
C ILE A 145 -8.02 -17.08 -4.87
N ARG A 146 -6.90 -17.79 -5.03
CA ARG A 146 -6.86 -19.26 -4.91
C ARG A 146 -7.13 -19.72 -3.48
N ILE A 147 -6.56 -19.00 -2.52
CA ILE A 147 -6.72 -19.28 -1.08
C ILE A 147 -8.18 -19.13 -0.66
N ILE A 148 -8.81 -18.03 -1.07
CA ILE A 148 -10.21 -17.74 -0.77
C ILE A 148 -11.13 -18.79 -1.43
N GLU A 149 -10.86 -19.16 -2.68
CA GLU A 149 -11.63 -20.22 -3.37
C GLU A 149 -11.49 -21.60 -2.69
N ALA A 150 -10.39 -21.83 -1.99
CA ALA A 150 -10.19 -23.02 -1.17
C ALA A 150 -10.83 -22.92 0.23
N GLY A 151 -11.36 -21.75 0.62
CA GLY A 151 -11.99 -21.52 1.92
C GLY A 151 -11.00 -21.40 3.09
N ASP A 152 -9.72 -21.14 2.83
CA ASP A 152 -8.68 -21.07 3.86
C ASP A 152 -8.52 -19.62 4.38
N GLY A 153 -9.26 -19.29 5.44
CA GLY A 153 -9.25 -17.96 6.03
C GLY A 153 -7.95 -17.59 6.76
N GLU A 154 -7.27 -18.55 7.40
CA GLU A 154 -5.98 -18.29 8.04
C GLU A 154 -4.91 -17.93 7.00
N ALA A 155 -4.82 -18.69 5.90
CA ALA A 155 -3.90 -18.36 4.83
C ALA A 155 -4.23 -17.01 4.16
N PHE A 156 -5.52 -16.64 4.07
CA PHE A 156 -5.89 -15.31 3.58
C PHE A 156 -5.48 -14.20 4.56
N GLY A 157 -5.62 -14.46 5.87
CA GLY A 157 -5.12 -13.58 6.93
C GLY A 157 -3.61 -13.32 6.81
N GLU A 158 -2.83 -14.35 6.51
CA GLU A 158 -1.39 -14.20 6.27
C GLU A 158 -1.06 -13.36 5.03
N GLN A 159 -1.86 -13.47 3.96
CA GLN A 159 -1.74 -12.58 2.79
C GLN A 159 -2.01 -11.11 3.16
N MET A 160 -3.01 -10.86 4.02
CA MET A 160 -3.30 -9.52 4.53
C MET A 160 -2.14 -8.99 5.39
N ASN A 161 -1.55 -9.81 6.26
CA ASN A 161 -0.40 -9.45 7.08
C ASN A 161 0.84 -9.14 6.22
N GLY A 162 1.09 -9.92 5.18
CA GLY A 162 2.16 -9.66 4.21
C GLY A 162 1.96 -8.34 3.45
N SER A 163 0.71 -8.03 3.08
CA SER A 163 0.36 -6.74 2.49
C SER A 163 0.59 -5.58 3.46
N TRP A 164 0.22 -5.71 4.74
CA TRP A 164 0.48 -4.71 5.77
C TRP A 164 1.96 -4.37 5.90
N ILE A 165 2.83 -5.39 6.02
CA ILE A 165 4.28 -5.21 6.10
C ILE A 165 4.80 -4.47 4.87
N SER A 166 4.35 -4.85 3.68
CA SER A 166 4.77 -4.18 2.44
C SER A 166 4.26 -2.72 2.36
N CYS A 167 3.03 -2.44 2.79
CA CYS A 167 2.51 -1.08 2.86
C CYS A 167 3.29 -0.20 3.83
N ARG A 168 3.71 -0.75 4.98
CA ARG A 168 4.50 -0.04 6.00
C ARG A 168 5.94 0.19 5.55
N ASP A 169 6.63 -0.85 5.11
CA ASP A 169 8.09 -0.83 4.96
C ASP A 169 8.53 -0.48 3.53
N ASP A 170 7.82 -1.01 2.52
CA ASP A 170 8.16 -0.84 1.11
C ASP A 170 7.44 0.34 0.46
N PHE A 171 6.19 0.60 0.84
CA PHE A 171 5.39 1.68 0.28
C PHE A 171 5.33 2.93 1.17
N GLU A 172 5.64 2.78 2.47
CA GLU A 172 5.70 3.85 3.48
C GLU A 172 4.41 4.68 3.60
N ILE A 173 3.28 3.97 3.60
CA ILE A 173 1.94 4.54 3.73
C ILE A 173 1.27 4.20 5.07
N SER A 174 2.03 3.72 6.06
CA SER A 174 1.50 3.51 7.41
C SER A 174 1.30 4.83 8.17
N HIS A 175 0.84 4.70 9.41
CA HIS A 175 0.72 5.77 10.39
C HIS A 175 0.74 5.11 11.78
N PRO A 176 1.29 5.74 12.83
CA PRO A 176 1.28 5.16 14.19
C PRO A 176 -0.13 4.70 14.64
N ALA A 177 -1.15 5.53 14.37
CA ALA A 177 -2.54 5.16 14.60
C ALA A 177 -3.03 3.89 13.85
N LEU A 178 -2.56 3.66 12.62
CA LEU A 178 -2.85 2.42 11.88
C LEU A 178 -2.10 1.23 12.48
N GLU A 179 -0.85 1.45 12.91
CA GLU A 179 -0.01 0.45 13.57
C GLU A 179 -0.67 -0.04 14.86
N ASP A 180 -1.14 0.88 15.71
CA ASP A 180 -1.87 0.53 16.94
C ASP A 180 -3.11 -0.33 16.67
N LEU A 181 -3.97 0.07 15.71
CA LEU A 181 -5.18 -0.71 15.38
C LEU A 181 -4.81 -2.10 14.86
N VAL A 182 -3.80 -2.21 14.01
CA VAL A 182 -3.35 -3.49 13.45
C VAL A 182 -2.78 -4.40 14.53
N GLU A 183 -1.92 -3.87 15.42
CA GLU A 183 -1.30 -4.63 16.50
C GLU A 183 -2.33 -5.10 17.54
N LEU A 184 -3.25 -4.22 17.95
CA LEU A 184 -4.33 -4.56 18.89
C LEU A 184 -5.24 -5.66 18.32
N ALA A 185 -5.69 -5.52 17.07
CA ALA A 185 -6.56 -6.52 16.46
C ALA A 185 -5.88 -7.89 16.35
N ARG A 186 -4.59 -7.91 15.98
CA ARG A 186 -3.82 -9.17 15.89
C ARG A 186 -3.63 -9.81 17.26
N ALA A 187 -3.27 -9.02 18.27
CA ALA A 187 -3.15 -9.51 19.65
C ALA A 187 -4.48 -10.05 20.19
N ALA A 188 -5.61 -9.48 19.76
CA ALA A 188 -6.95 -9.92 20.14
C ALA A 188 -7.48 -11.11 19.34
N GLY A 189 -6.78 -11.58 18.30
CA GLY A 189 -7.11 -12.81 17.58
C GLY A 189 -7.57 -12.63 16.13
N SER A 190 -7.36 -11.46 15.51
CA SER A 190 -7.47 -11.28 14.06
C SER A 190 -6.44 -12.16 13.33
N SER A 191 -6.89 -12.92 12.33
CA SER A 191 -6.03 -13.75 11.48
C SER A 191 -5.21 -12.90 10.51
N GLY A 192 -5.72 -11.73 10.11
CA GLY A 192 -5.01 -10.81 9.23
C GLY A 192 -5.46 -9.38 9.40
N SER A 193 -4.51 -8.44 9.49
CA SER A 193 -4.82 -7.02 9.70
C SER A 193 -3.97 -6.14 8.80
N ARG A 194 -4.59 -5.16 8.13
CA ARG A 194 -3.90 -4.18 7.27
C ARG A 194 -4.68 -2.88 7.16
N LEU A 195 -4.01 -1.81 6.72
CA LEU A 195 -4.70 -0.59 6.28
C LEU A 195 -5.62 -0.87 5.07
N THR A 196 -6.58 0.02 4.83
CA THR A 196 -7.32 0.08 3.58
C THR A 196 -7.35 1.51 3.03
N GLY A 197 -7.46 1.64 1.70
CA GLY A 197 -7.36 2.91 1.01
C GLY A 197 -5.92 3.43 0.90
N ALA A 198 -5.77 4.75 0.95
CA ALA A 198 -4.54 5.46 0.61
C ALA A 198 -3.43 5.38 1.67
N GLY A 199 -3.77 5.10 2.93
CA GLY A 199 -2.85 5.13 4.06
C GLY A 199 -2.63 6.53 4.67
N TRP A 200 -1.60 6.64 5.53
CA TRP A 200 -1.28 7.80 6.38
C TRP A 200 -2.45 8.23 7.29
N GLY A 201 -3.15 7.25 7.86
CA GLY A 201 -4.40 7.42 8.60
C GLY A 201 -5.54 6.68 7.92
N GLY A 202 -6.79 7.15 8.12
CA GLY A 202 -7.96 6.47 7.54
C GLY A 202 -8.30 5.18 8.27
N CYS A 203 -8.54 4.08 7.54
CA CYS A 203 -9.07 2.85 8.12
C CYS A 203 -8.10 1.66 8.00
N SER A 204 -8.24 0.70 8.91
CA SER A 204 -7.74 -0.67 8.82
C SER A 204 -8.89 -1.66 8.69
N ILE A 205 -8.58 -2.82 8.13
CA ILE A 205 -9.46 -3.98 8.03
C ILE A 205 -8.79 -5.18 8.69
N HIS A 206 -9.60 -5.99 9.35
CA HIS A 206 -9.19 -7.11 10.17
C HIS A 206 -10.05 -8.32 9.80
N LEU A 207 -9.42 -9.41 9.36
CA LEU A 207 -10.09 -10.68 9.10
C LEU A 207 -10.17 -11.47 10.41
N VAL A 208 -11.38 -11.65 10.91
CA VAL A 208 -11.62 -12.19 12.25
C VAL A 208 -12.55 -13.40 12.11
N ALA A 209 -12.19 -14.52 12.73
CA ALA A 209 -13.09 -15.66 12.83
C ALA A 209 -14.36 -15.24 13.58
N ASP A 210 -15.53 -15.68 13.12
CA ASP A 210 -16.83 -15.17 13.60
C ASP A 210 -16.96 -15.24 15.13
N GLU A 211 -16.42 -16.29 15.76
CA GLU A 211 -16.42 -16.47 17.22
C GLU A 211 -15.52 -15.50 18.00
N LYS A 212 -14.62 -14.77 17.32
CA LYS A 212 -13.67 -13.81 17.92
C LYS A 212 -14.04 -12.35 17.64
N VAL A 213 -15.10 -12.07 16.87
CA VAL A 213 -15.47 -10.71 16.47
C VAL A 213 -15.66 -9.80 17.68
N GLU A 214 -16.46 -10.21 18.66
CA GLU A 214 -16.70 -9.44 19.89
C GLU A 214 -15.41 -9.17 20.66
N GLN A 215 -14.52 -10.16 20.78
CA GLN A 215 -13.23 -10.01 21.44
C GLN A 215 -12.34 -8.95 20.76
N VAL A 216 -12.27 -8.99 19.43
CA VAL A 216 -11.48 -8.02 18.65
C VAL A 216 -12.07 -6.62 18.74
N MET A 217 -13.40 -6.49 18.62
CA MET A 217 -14.08 -5.21 18.77
C MET A 217 -13.85 -4.58 20.15
N ASP A 218 -13.99 -5.36 21.22
CA ASP A 218 -13.73 -4.92 22.59
C ASP A 218 -12.27 -4.48 22.79
N ALA A 219 -11.33 -5.22 22.22
CA ALA A 219 -9.90 -4.88 22.31
C ALA A 219 -9.58 -3.58 21.57
N LEU A 220 -10.17 -3.35 20.39
CA LEU A 220 -10.02 -2.09 19.66
C LEU A 220 -10.66 -0.94 20.46
N GLN A 221 -11.88 -1.12 20.97
CA GLN A 221 -12.60 -0.11 21.75
C GLN A 221 -11.77 0.35 22.96
N ARG A 222 -11.32 -0.59 23.79
CA ARG A 222 -10.57 -0.28 25.01
C ARG A 222 -9.12 0.15 24.73
N GLY A 223 -8.44 -0.54 23.82
CA GLY A 223 -7.01 -0.36 23.57
C GLY A 223 -6.67 0.86 22.70
N TYR A 224 -7.60 1.28 21.84
CA TYR A 224 -7.42 2.41 20.93
C TYR A 224 -8.39 3.55 21.26
N TYR A 225 -9.70 3.33 21.16
CA TYR A 225 -10.67 4.43 21.08
C TYR A 225 -10.88 5.19 22.40
N GLU A 226 -10.71 4.55 23.56
CA GLU A 226 -10.82 5.22 24.87
C GLU A 226 -9.76 6.31 25.07
N ASP A 227 -8.53 6.10 24.59
CA ASP A 227 -7.39 7.02 24.77
C ASP A 227 -6.94 7.72 23.48
N ALA A 228 -7.60 7.46 22.35
CA ALA A 228 -7.13 7.89 21.03
C ALA A 228 -6.97 9.41 20.89
N ILE A 229 -7.84 10.22 21.52
CA ILE A 229 -7.70 11.70 21.46
C ILE A 229 -6.41 12.15 22.15
N SER A 230 -6.05 11.52 23.27
CA SER A 230 -4.82 11.87 24.00
C SER A 230 -3.57 11.47 23.23
N LYS A 231 -3.60 10.33 22.52
CA LYS A 231 -2.47 9.81 21.75
C LYS A 231 -2.34 10.48 20.36
N TYR A 232 -3.47 10.81 19.74
CA TYR A 232 -3.56 11.32 18.37
C TYR A 232 -4.41 12.60 18.32
N PRO A 233 -3.83 13.76 18.68
CA PRO A 233 -4.55 15.05 18.67
C PRO A 233 -5.20 15.38 17.31
N ASP A 234 -4.56 14.97 16.21
CA ASP A 234 -5.07 15.18 14.85
C ASP A 234 -6.39 14.42 14.57
N ALA A 235 -6.73 13.42 15.38
CA ALA A 235 -8.00 12.71 15.32
C ALA A 235 -9.14 13.43 16.07
N GLU A 236 -8.83 14.38 16.96
CA GLU A 236 -9.78 15.00 17.88
C GLU A 236 -11.02 15.55 17.17
N LYS A 237 -10.81 16.24 16.04
CA LYS A 237 -11.91 16.80 15.25
C LYS A 237 -12.94 15.73 14.90
N ARG A 238 -12.50 14.58 14.39
CA ARG A 238 -13.42 13.50 13.98
C ARG A 238 -14.08 12.81 15.16
N TYR A 239 -13.37 12.66 16.29
CA TYR A 239 -13.98 12.14 17.51
C TYR A 239 -15.11 13.04 18.01
N ARG A 240 -14.92 14.37 17.98
CA ARG A 240 -15.96 15.35 18.37
C ARG A 240 -17.15 15.35 17.40
N GLU A 241 -16.90 15.17 16.10
CA GLU A 241 -17.94 15.08 15.07
C GLU A 241 -18.74 13.76 15.13
N ASN A 242 -18.21 12.71 15.77
CA ASN A 242 -18.83 11.38 15.85
C ASN A 242 -18.80 10.84 17.31
N PRO A 243 -19.56 11.43 18.25
CA PRO A 243 -19.46 11.12 19.67
C PRO A 243 -20.00 9.72 20.05
N GLU A 244 -21.01 9.20 19.34
CA GLU A 244 -21.72 7.96 19.68
C GLU A 244 -21.12 6.68 19.06
N ASN A 245 -19.80 6.64 18.86
CA ASN A 245 -19.09 5.53 18.19
C ASN A 245 -19.44 5.27 16.71
N GLU A 246 -20.39 5.99 16.12
CA GLU A 246 -20.75 5.85 14.71
C GLU A 246 -19.51 6.03 13.81
N GLY A 247 -19.20 5.01 13.00
CA GLY A 247 -18.10 5.03 12.03
C GLY A 247 -16.69 4.80 12.58
N ARG A 248 -16.56 4.40 13.87
CA ARG A 248 -15.27 4.09 14.52
C ARG A 248 -14.85 2.64 14.32
N ILE A 249 -15.68 1.68 14.74
CA ILE A 249 -15.50 0.24 14.51
C ILE A 249 -16.79 -0.33 13.92
N GLN A 250 -16.69 -1.18 12.90
CA GLN A 250 -17.84 -1.89 12.29
C GLN A 250 -17.42 -3.32 11.93
N ALA A 251 -18.35 -4.27 11.97
CA ALA A 251 -18.15 -5.66 11.54
C ALA A 251 -19.12 -6.01 10.41
#